data_AF-A0A7C4R689-F1
#
_entry.id   AF-A0A7C4R689-F1
#
_cell.length_a   1.000
_cell.length_b   1.000
_cell.length_c   1.000
_cell.angle_alpha   90.00
_cell.angle_beta   90.00
_cell.angle_gamma   90.00
#
_symmetry.space_group_name_H-M   'P 1'
#
loop_
_entity.id
_entity.type
_entity.pdbx_description
1 polymer ?
#
loop_
_entity_poly.entity_id
_entity_poly.type
_entity_poly.pdbx_seq_one_letter_code
_entity_poly.pdbx_strand_id
1 'polypeptide(L)'
;MEPNLVKAVVDIEKETIAIDAALHIDLRDVLVENGSEYKNLWGINLYPDNSGDELVEFDSMINIRPPINRSRGVEDENIRVKILEIVKKWIK
;
A
#
# COMPACT_ATOMS: atom_id res chain seq x y z
N MET A 1 5.83 15.28 18.21
CA MET A 1 4.58 14.73 17.65
C MET A 1 5.00 13.52 16.85
N GLU A 2 4.38 12.36 17.08
CA GLU A 2 4.58 11.25 16.16
C GLU A 2 4.09 11.67 14.76
N PRO A 3 4.76 11.28 13.67
CA PRO A 3 4.26 11.54 12.32
C PRO A 3 2.81 11.04 12.23
N ASN A 4 1.91 11.76 11.54
CA ASN A 4 0.58 11.25 11.23
C ASN A 4 0.73 10.06 10.26
N LEU A 5 0.95 8.86 10.80
CA LEU A 5 1.08 7.67 10.00
C LEU A 5 -0.31 7.12 9.63
N VAL A 6 -0.61 7.05 8.35
CA VAL A 6 -1.84 6.42 7.83
C VAL A 6 -1.46 5.12 7.13
N LYS A 7 -2.08 4.01 7.52
CA LYS A 7 -1.91 2.73 6.82
C LYS A 7 -2.77 2.72 5.57
N ALA A 8 -2.23 2.16 4.49
CA ALA A 8 -2.97 1.98 3.25
C ALA A 8 -2.65 0.64 2.57
N VAL A 9 -3.61 0.14 1.78
CA VAL A 9 -3.40 -0.99 0.86
C VAL A 9 -3.86 -0.57 -0.52
N VAL A 10 -3.02 -0.84 -1.52
CA VAL A 10 -3.24 -0.47 -2.92
C VAL A 10 -3.52 -1.74 -3.73
N ASP A 11 -4.55 -1.70 -4.57
CA ASP A 11 -4.76 -2.68 -5.64
C ASP A 11 -4.14 -2.12 -6.93
N ILE A 12 -3.06 -2.75 -7.40
CA ILE A 12 -2.33 -2.31 -8.59
C ILE A 12 -2.99 -2.67 -9.92
N GLU A 13 -4.02 -3.54 -9.91
CA GLU A 13 -4.76 -3.93 -11.11
C GLU A 13 -6.03 -3.09 -11.25
N LYS A 14 -6.74 -2.86 -10.14
CA LYS A 14 -7.95 -2.03 -10.14
C LYS A 14 -7.69 -0.55 -9.94
N GLU A 15 -6.45 -0.18 -9.61
CA GLU A 15 -6.04 1.19 -9.27
C GLU A 15 -6.88 1.81 -8.16
N THR A 16 -7.19 1.03 -7.12
CA THR A 16 -7.95 1.49 -5.93
C THR A 16 -7.05 1.47 -4.69
N ILE A 17 -7.45 2.24 -3.68
CA ILE A 17 -6.73 2.34 -2.40
C ILE A 17 -7.73 2.27 -1.24
N ALA A 18 -7.41 1.46 -0.23
CA ALA A 18 -8.06 1.48 1.08
C ALA A 18 -7.11 2.12 2.08
N ILE A 19 -7.61 3.02 2.93
CA ILE A 19 -6.81 3.80 3.89
C ILE A 19 -7.45 3.78 5.27
N ASP A 20 -6.63 4.09 6.28
CA ASP A 20 -7.04 4.40 7.65
C ASP A 20 -7.69 3.23 8.42
N ALA A 21 -6.87 2.24 8.75
CA ALA A 21 -7.20 1.21 9.73
C ALA A 21 -6.01 0.92 10.65
N ALA A 22 -6.29 0.25 11.77
CA ALA A 22 -5.27 -0.16 12.73
C ALA A 22 -4.21 -1.07 12.09
N LEU A 23 -4.61 -1.98 11.20
CA LEU A 23 -3.71 -2.90 10.52
C LEU A 23 -3.92 -2.90 9.00
N HIS A 24 -2.86 -3.12 8.24
CA HIS A 24 -2.95 -3.31 6.78
C HIS A 24 -3.80 -4.53 6.40
N ILE A 25 -3.90 -5.53 7.28
CA ILE A 25 -4.70 -6.73 7.02
C ILE A 25 -6.19 -6.40 6.91
N ASP A 26 -6.69 -5.48 7.72
CA ASP A 26 -8.10 -5.06 7.70
C ASP A 26 -8.43 -4.38 6.37
N LEU A 27 -7.55 -3.48 5.90
CA LEU A 27 -7.70 -2.78 4.62
C LEU A 27 -7.61 -3.73 3.42
N ARG A 28 -6.72 -4.72 3.49
CA ARG A 28 -6.61 -5.76 2.48
C ARG A 28 -7.91 -6.57 2.39
N ASP A 29 -8.48 -6.93 3.53
CA ASP A 29 -9.70 -7.72 3.58
C ASP A 29 -10.88 -6.94 3.00
N VAL A 30 -11.00 -5.63 3.29
CA VAL A 30 -11.96 -4.73 2.62
C VAL A 30 -11.81 -4.74 1.10
N LEU A 31 -10.59 -4.66 0.57
CA LEU A 31 -10.38 -4.70 -0.88
C LEU A 31 -10.75 -6.07 -1.47
N VAL A 32 -10.42 -7.17 -0.78
CA VAL A 32 -10.80 -8.53 -1.20
C VAL A 32 -12.32 -8.70 -1.22
N GLU A 33 -13.03 -8.19 -0.22
CA GLU A 33 -14.50 -8.19 -0.17
C GLU A 33 -15.11 -7.38 -1.33
N ASN A 34 -14.41 -6.34 -1.80
CA ASN A 34 -14.75 -5.57 -2.99
C ASN A 34 -14.17 -6.18 -4.30
N GLY A 35 -13.81 -7.45 -4.25
CA GLY A 35 -13.44 -8.29 -5.39
C GLY A 35 -12.01 -8.12 -5.88
N SER A 36 -11.12 -7.48 -5.11
CA SER A 36 -9.70 -7.41 -5.45
C SER A 36 -9.03 -8.77 -5.28
N GLU A 37 -8.07 -9.08 -6.13
CA GLU A 37 -7.28 -10.29 -5.99
C GLU A 37 -6.09 -10.08 -5.06
N TYR A 38 -5.89 -10.99 -4.11
CA TYR A 38 -4.79 -10.93 -3.13
C TYR A 38 -3.42 -10.67 -3.78
N LYS A 39 -3.17 -11.26 -4.96
CA LYS A 39 -1.91 -11.12 -5.70
C LYS A 39 -1.58 -9.66 -6.09
N ASN A 40 -2.60 -8.81 -6.23
CA ASN A 40 -2.49 -7.41 -6.66
C ASN A 40 -2.46 -6.42 -5.47
N LEU A 41 -2.62 -6.90 -4.24
CA LEU A 41 -2.69 -6.05 -3.05
C LEU A 41 -1.33 -5.84 -2.40
N TRP A 42 -1.00 -4.57 -2.14
CA TRP A 42 0.27 -4.16 -1.53
C TRP A 42 0.05 -3.14 -0.42
N GLY A 43 0.60 -3.42 0.76
CA GLY A 43 0.50 -2.53 1.92
C GLY A 43 1.60 -1.48 1.91
N ILE A 44 1.22 -0.23 2.22
CA ILE A 44 2.12 0.91 2.37
C ILE A 44 1.76 1.73 3.61
N ASN A 45 2.71 2.51 4.06
CA ASN A 45 2.54 3.56 5.05
C ASN A 45 2.51 4.91 4.31
N LEU A 46 1.59 5.78 4.69
CA LEU A 46 1.47 7.14 4.19
C LEU A 46 1.83 8.11 5.31
N TYR A 47 2.65 9.11 4.97
CA TYR A 47 3.00 10.22 5.85
C TYR A 47 2.47 11.52 5.24
N PRO A 48 1.21 11.92 5.51
CA PRO A 48 0.57 13.08 4.89
C PRO A 48 1.28 14.41 5.18
N ASP A 49 2.06 14.47 6.26
CA ASP A 49 2.87 15.63 6.61
C ASP A 49 4.17 15.73 5.78
N ASN A 50 4.53 14.67 5.05
CA ASN A 50 5.67 14.61 4.15
C ASN A 50 5.24 14.87 2.70
N SER A 51 6.22 15.08 1.81
CA SER A 51 5.97 15.36 0.39
C SER A 51 6.91 14.58 -0.52
N GLY A 52 6.53 14.45 -1.79
CA GLY A 52 7.33 13.74 -2.79
C GLY A 52 7.52 12.27 -2.41
N ASP A 53 8.76 11.79 -2.47
CA ASP A 53 9.11 10.38 -2.23
C ASP A 53 8.98 9.98 -0.76
N GLU A 54 8.94 10.95 0.16
CA GLU A 54 8.80 10.72 1.61
C GLU A 54 7.34 10.54 2.05
N LEU A 55 6.38 10.74 1.14
CA LEU A 55 4.94 10.51 1.39
C LEU A 55 4.64 9.01 1.56
N VAL A 56 5.35 8.15 0.84
CA VAL A 56 5.05 6.71 0.73
C VAL A 56 6.22 5.89 1.25
N GLU A 57 5.96 5.09 2.28
CA GLU A 57 6.88 4.07 2.76
C GLU A 57 6.35 2.67 2.43
N PHE A 58 7.18 1.89 1.75
CA PHE A 58 6.90 0.49 1.44
C PHE A 58 7.29 -0.38 2.64
N ASP A 59 6.45 -0.40 3.68
CA ASP A 59 6.60 -1.31 4.81
C ASP A 59 5.25 -1.86 5.27
N SER A 60 5.04 -3.17 5.11
CA SER A 60 3.89 -3.88 5.63
C SER A 60 4.13 -5.38 5.78
N MET A 61 3.57 -5.97 6.83
CA MET A 61 3.61 -7.43 7.01
C MET A 61 2.86 -8.19 5.90
N ILE A 62 1.83 -7.59 5.28
CA ILE A 62 1.06 -8.26 4.23
C ILE A 62 1.87 -8.45 2.93
N ASN A 63 2.98 -7.72 2.79
CA ASN A 63 3.86 -7.81 1.63
C ASN A 63 4.76 -9.07 1.67
N ILE A 64 4.94 -9.70 2.84
CA ILE A 64 5.72 -10.93 2.95
C ILE A 64 4.90 -12.09 2.35
N ARG A 65 5.23 -12.47 1.11
CA ARG A 65 4.54 -13.51 0.36
C ARG A 65 5.50 -14.26 -0.58
N PRO A 66 6.31 -15.21 -0.07
CA PRO A 66 7.15 -16.04 -0.92
C PRO A 66 6.31 -16.90 -1.89
N PRO A 67 6.77 -17.15 -3.13
CA PRO A 67 8.03 -16.67 -3.71
C PRO A 67 7.96 -15.26 -4.33
N ILE A 68 6.80 -14.59 -4.27
CA ILE A 68 6.53 -13.33 -4.97
C ILE A 68 7.31 -12.15 -4.35
N ASN A 69 7.35 -12.06 -3.03
CA ASN A 69 8.06 -11.02 -2.30
C ASN A 69 8.47 -11.54 -0.92
N ARG A 70 9.73 -11.34 -0.51
CA ARG A 70 10.26 -11.96 0.72
C ARG A 70 10.44 -10.98 1.87
N SER A 71 10.23 -9.69 1.65
CA SER A 71 10.38 -8.63 2.64
C SER A 71 9.04 -7.96 2.98
N ARG A 72 9.08 -7.06 3.96
CA ARG A 72 7.94 -6.17 4.27
C ARG A 72 7.80 -5.04 3.25
N GLY A 73 8.86 -4.76 2.49
CA GLY A 73 8.79 -3.83 1.39
C GLY A 73 8.24 -4.46 0.13
N VAL A 74 8.27 -3.68 -0.94
CA VAL A 74 7.96 -4.13 -2.30
C VAL A 74 9.29 -4.26 -3.03
N GLU A 75 9.71 -5.46 -3.40
CA GLU A 75 11.03 -5.69 -4.04
C GLU A 75 11.02 -5.34 -5.53
N ASP A 76 9.88 -5.51 -6.20
CA ASP A 76 9.72 -5.20 -7.62
C ASP A 76 9.53 -3.70 -7.84
N GLU A 77 10.46 -3.09 -8.59
CA GLU A 77 10.45 -1.66 -8.89
C GLU A 77 9.26 -1.23 -9.76
N ASN A 78 8.79 -2.07 -10.68
CA ASN A 78 7.61 -1.75 -11.50
C ASN A 78 6.35 -1.67 -10.64
N ILE A 79 6.26 -2.52 -9.61
CA ILE A 79 5.15 -2.48 -8.66
C ILE A 79 5.22 -1.19 -7.82
N ARG A 80 6.42 -0.77 -7.37
CA ARG A 80 6.58 0.51 -6.67
C ARG A 80 6.11 1.69 -7.52
N VAL A 81 6.52 1.74 -8.79
CA VAL A 81 6.10 2.80 -9.72
C VAL A 81 4.57 2.84 -9.84
N LYS A 82 3.92 1.70 -10.08
CA LYS A 82 2.46 1.61 -10.13
C LYS A 82 1.78 2.10 -8.85
N ILE A 83 2.30 1.69 -7.69
CA ILE A 83 1.78 2.14 -6.39
C ILE A 83 1.87 3.66 -6.26
N LEU A 84 3.01 4.26 -6.62
CA LEU A 84 3.19 5.72 -6.55
C LEU A 84 2.25 6.46 -7.50
N GLU A 85 2.02 5.94 -8.71
CA GLU A 85 1.06 6.50 -9.67
C GLU A 85 -0.37 6.46 -9.11
N ILE A 86 -0.78 5.35 -8.51
CA ILE A 86 -2.11 5.20 -7.90
C ILE A 86 -2.26 6.09 -6.68
N VAL A 87 -1.25 6.18 -5.81
CA VAL A 87 -1.26 7.10 -4.66
C VAL A 87 -1.44 8.54 -5.13
N LYS A 88 -0.65 9.00 -6.11
CA LYS A 88 -0.77 10.36 -6.69
C LYS A 88 -2.14 10.64 -7.31
N LYS A 89 -2.81 9.60 -7.82
CA LYS A 89 -4.17 9.70 -8.38
C LYS A 89 -5.22 9.98 -7.31
N TRP A 90 -5.09 9.36 -6.14
CA TRP A 90 -6.13 9.39 -5.08
C TRP A 90 -5.84 10.39 -3.95
N ILE A 91 -4.58 10.69 -3.67
CA ILE A 91 -4.14 11.50 -2.53
C ILE A 91 -3.50 12.79 -3.08
N LYS A 92 -4.00 13.94 -2.61
CA LYS A 92 -3.62 15.29 -3.07
C LYS A 92 -3.04 16.13 -1.96
#